data_AF-F4MZC0-F1
#
_entry.id   AF-F4MZC0-F1
#
_cell.length_a   1.000
_cell.length_b   1.000
_cell.length_c   1.000
_cell.angle_alpha   90.00
_cell.angle_beta   90.00
_cell.angle_gamma   90.00
#
_symmetry.space_group_name_H-M   'P 1'
#
loop_
_entity.id
_entity.type
_entity.pdbx_description
1 polymer ?
#
loop_
_entity_poly.entity_id
_entity_poly.type
_entity_poly.pdbx_seq_one_letter_code
_entity_poly.pdbx_strand_id
1 'polypeptide(L)'
;MSNATVDGVSSLLYFIDANNVLQGGHTLETLTNNFRFGWSENATTAKAGKVFSADFTVIPTLAGSTTMGGAITENINIDGSTTMNFSFGI
;
A
#
# COMPACT_ATOMS: atom_id res chain seq x y z
N MET A 1 -4.31 1.47 -2.72
CA MET A 1 -5.20 1.77 -1.59
C MET A 1 -6.15 2.86 -2.01
N SER A 2 -7.45 2.62 -1.92
CA SER A 2 -8.52 3.57 -2.29
C SER A 2 -9.73 3.42 -1.35
N ASN A 3 -10.73 4.30 -1.49
CA ASN A 3 -11.98 4.25 -0.72
C ASN A 3 -11.73 4.20 0.80
N ALA A 4 -10.78 5.00 1.26
CA ALA A 4 -10.33 4.97 2.64
C ALA A 4 -11.41 5.53 3.57
N THR A 5 -11.70 4.83 4.67
CA THR A 5 -12.57 5.33 5.74
C THR A 5 -11.94 5.16 7.11
N VAL A 6 -12.32 6.06 8.02
CA VAL A 6 -12.04 5.96 9.45
C VAL A 6 -13.37 6.10 10.18
N ASP A 7 -13.70 5.11 11.01
CA ASP A 7 -14.98 5.00 11.73
C ASP A 7 -16.20 5.11 10.78
N GLY A 8 -16.08 4.56 9.57
CA GLY A 8 -17.12 4.59 8.54
C GLY A 8 -17.25 5.92 7.80
N VAL A 9 -16.44 6.93 8.14
CA VAL A 9 -16.42 8.24 7.47
C VAL A 9 -15.25 8.30 6.49
N SER A 10 -15.52 8.80 5.28
CA SER A 10 -14.50 9.01 4.25
C SER A 10 -13.25 9.72 4.81
N SER A 11 -12.10 9.26 4.37
CA SER A 11 -10.80 9.73 4.78
C SER A 11 -9.92 9.92 3.55
N LEU A 12 -8.96 10.83 3.67
CA LEU A 12 -7.83 10.87 2.76
C LEU A 12 -6.78 9.86 3.22
N LEU A 13 -5.73 9.73 2.43
CA LEU A 13 -4.58 8.87 2.65
C LEU A 13 -3.31 9.71 2.73
N TYR A 14 -2.30 9.15 3.37
CA TYR A 14 -0.93 9.64 3.33
C TYR A 14 0.05 8.50 3.06
N PHE A 15 1.24 8.88 2.61
CA PHE A 15 2.45 8.09 2.76
C PHE A 15 3.54 8.89 3.50
N ILE A 16 4.44 8.17 4.15
CA ILE A 16 5.73 8.68 4.63
C ILE A 16 6.79 7.95 3.82
N ASP A 17 7.58 8.70 3.07
CA ASP A 17 8.60 8.16 2.20
C ASP A 17 9.81 7.60 2.99
N ALA A 18 10.78 7.06 2.24
CA ALA A 18 12.02 6.54 2.80
C ALA A 18 12.88 7.61 3.50
N ASN A 19 12.64 8.90 3.22
CA ASN A 19 13.34 10.03 3.84
C ASN A 19 12.58 10.60 5.06
N ASN A 20 11.52 9.93 5.51
CA ASN A 20 10.64 10.36 6.60
C ASN A 20 9.83 11.64 6.30
N VAL A 21 9.56 11.93 5.03
CA VAL A 21 8.70 13.06 4.64
C VAL A 21 7.25 12.56 4.50
N LEU A 22 6.33 13.17 5.25
CA LEU A 22 4.90 12.89 5.13
C LEU A 22 4.29 13.67 3.97
N GLN A 23 3.55 12.96 3.12
CA GLN A 23 2.72 13.53 2.05
C GLN A 23 1.32 12.96 2.17
N GLY A 24 0.36 13.80 2.54
CA GLY A 24 -1.03 13.41 2.73
C GLY A 24 -2.00 14.08 1.77
N GLY A 25 -3.29 13.83 2.00
CA GLY A 25 -4.37 14.45 1.25
C GLY A 25 -4.73 13.71 -0.03
N HIS A 26 -4.29 12.45 -0.17
CA HIS A 26 -4.49 11.65 -1.36
C HIS A 26 -5.78 10.84 -1.28
N THR A 27 -6.40 10.53 -2.41
CA THR A 27 -7.57 9.64 -2.51
C THR A 27 -7.21 8.25 -3.02
N LEU A 28 -6.00 8.09 -3.57
CA LEU A 28 -5.47 6.86 -4.12
C LEU A 28 -3.97 6.79 -3.84
N GLU A 29 -3.51 5.62 -3.36
CA GLU A 29 -2.09 5.34 -3.12
C GLU A 29 -1.64 4.04 -3.79
N THR A 30 -0.44 4.06 -4.36
CA THR A 30 0.26 2.86 -4.81
C THR A 30 1.25 2.44 -3.73
N LEU A 31 1.01 1.27 -3.14
CA LEU A 31 1.89 0.73 -2.11
C LEU A 31 3.28 0.51 -2.67
N THR A 32 4.26 1.15 -2.02
CA THR A 32 5.66 1.16 -2.43
C THR A 32 6.50 0.62 -1.29
N ASN A 33 7.45 -0.26 -1.60
CA ASN A 33 8.33 -0.83 -0.58
C ASN A 33 9.08 0.28 0.17
N ASN A 34 9.29 0.06 1.47
CA ASN A 34 9.94 0.98 2.41
C ASN A 34 9.16 2.27 2.72
N PHE A 35 7.95 2.45 2.18
CA PHE A 35 7.08 3.56 2.55
C PHE A 35 6.10 3.11 3.64
N ARG A 36 5.67 4.04 4.48
CA ARG A 36 4.58 3.81 5.45
C ARG A 36 3.33 4.52 4.95
N PHE A 37 2.19 3.87 5.02
CA PHE A 37 0.92 4.41 4.54
C PHE A 37 -0.06 4.52 5.70
N GLY A 38 -1.02 5.44 5.59
CA GLY A 38 -2.09 5.56 6.57
C GLY A 38 -3.20 6.50 6.11
N TRP A 39 -4.12 6.77 7.03
CA TRP A 39 -5.29 7.62 6.82
C TRP A 39 -4.97 9.04 7.25
N SER A 40 -5.41 10.03 6.49
CA SER A 40 -5.13 11.44 6.74
C SER A 40 -6.42 12.28 6.78
N GLU A 41 -6.38 13.34 7.57
CA GLU A 41 -7.44 14.37 7.58
C GLU A 41 -7.21 15.39 6.48
N ASN A 42 -5.94 15.69 6.21
CA ASN A 42 -5.48 16.69 5.25
C ASN A 42 -4.06 16.33 4.77
N ALA A 43 -3.37 17.30 4.16
CA ALA A 43 -2.05 17.11 3.58
C ALA A 43 -0.92 16.81 4.59
N THR A 44 -1.08 17.19 5.85
CA THR A 44 -0.01 17.15 6.85
C THR A 44 -0.39 16.40 8.14
N THR A 45 -1.64 15.96 8.27
CA THR A 45 -2.19 15.43 9.52
C THR A 45 -2.75 14.03 9.32
N ALA A 46 -2.26 13.07 10.10
CA ALA A 46 -2.82 11.72 10.18
C ALA A 46 -4.19 11.76 10.86
N LYS A 47 -5.11 10.90 10.43
CA LYS A 47 -6.47 10.78 10.98
C LYS A 47 -6.50 9.76 12.09
N ALA A 48 -7.04 10.15 13.25
CA ALA A 48 -7.27 9.25 14.37
C ALA A 48 -8.66 8.58 14.28
N GLY A 49 -8.81 7.39 14.88
CA GLY A 49 -10.07 6.65 14.93
C GLY A 49 -9.91 5.25 15.50
N LYS A 50 -10.98 4.44 15.44
CA LYS A 50 -11.01 3.07 15.97
C LYS A 50 -11.00 2.01 14.87
N VAL A 51 -11.74 2.25 13.79
CA VAL A 51 -11.87 1.32 12.66
C VAL A 51 -11.34 1.98 11.41
N PHE A 52 -10.27 1.42 10.85
CA PHE A 52 -9.61 1.90 9.64
C PHE A 52 -9.87 0.91 8.52
N SER A 53 -10.37 1.39 7.37
CA SER A 53 -10.64 0.55 6.21
C SER A 53 -10.15 1.21 4.92
N ALA A 54 -9.73 0.40 3.96
CA ALA A 54 -9.43 0.81 2.59
C ALA A 54 -9.43 -0.41 1.67
N ASP A 55 -9.64 -0.19 0.38
CA ASP A 55 -9.58 -1.21 -0.64
C ASP A 55 -8.15 -1.36 -1.19
N PHE A 56 -7.73 -2.61 -1.42
CA PHE A 56 -6.44 -2.94 -2.01
C PHE A 56 -6.63 -3.79 -3.27
N THR A 57 -6.08 -3.32 -4.38
CA THR A 57 -5.97 -4.09 -5.61
C THR A 57 -4.57 -4.68 -5.71
N VAL A 58 -4.49 -6.01 -5.85
CA VAL A 58 -3.22 -6.71 -6.09
C VAL A 58 -3.16 -7.11 -7.55
N ILE A 59 -2.09 -6.69 -8.23
CA ILE A 59 -1.82 -7.05 -9.63
C ILE A 59 -0.51 -7.84 -9.64
N PRO A 60 -0.57 -9.19 -9.66
CA PRO A 60 0.63 -9.99 -9.79
C PRO A 60 1.23 -9.81 -11.18
N THR A 61 2.54 -9.55 -11.24
CA THR A 61 3.28 -9.45 -12.49
C THR A 61 4.45 -10.42 -12.46
N LEU A 62 4.67 -11.10 -13.59
CA LEU A 62 5.83 -11.94 -13.77
C LEU A 62 7.06 -11.07 -14.05
N ALA A 63 8.19 -11.40 -13.43
CA ALA A 63 9.45 -10.72 -13.71
C ALA A 63 9.93 -10.97 -15.16
N GLY A 64 10.71 -10.05 -15.71
CA GLY A 64 11.30 -10.21 -17.04
C GLY A 64 12.31 -11.37 -17.09
N SER A 65 12.53 -11.93 -18.29
CA SER A 65 13.41 -13.08 -18.51
C SER A 65 14.83 -12.89 -17.97
N THR A 66 15.38 -11.67 -17.99
CA THR A 66 16.68 -11.36 -17.38
C THR A 66 16.70 -11.60 -15.87
N THR A 67 15.64 -11.23 -15.16
CA THR A 67 15.51 -11.46 -13.70
C THR A 67 15.26 -12.93 -13.39
N MET A 68 14.56 -13.63 -14.30
CA MET A 68 14.26 -15.05 -14.17
C MET A 68 15.38 -15.99 -14.67
N GLY A 69 16.48 -15.44 -15.20
CA GLY A 69 17.58 -16.24 -15.75
C GLY A 69 17.28 -16.93 -17.09
N GLY A 70 16.24 -16.51 -17.82
CA GLY A 70 15.86 -17.09 -19.11
C GLY A 70 14.36 -17.07 -19.36
N ALA A 71 13.94 -17.68 -20.48
CA ALA A 71 12.52 -17.94 -20.74
C ALA A 71 12.03 -19.10 -19.87
N ILE A 72 10.74 -19.08 -19.50
CA ILE A 72 10.09 -20.25 -18.90
C ILE A 72 9.95 -21.32 -19.99
N THR A 73 10.58 -22.47 -19.81
CA THR A 73 10.60 -23.56 -20.80
C THR A 73 9.68 -24.73 -20.47
N GLU A 74 9.08 -24.72 -19.28
CA GLU A 74 8.25 -25.80 -18.77
C GLU A 74 7.02 -25.27 -18.03
N ASN A 75 5.99 -26.10 -17.94
CA ASN A 75 4.77 -25.72 -17.23
C ASN A 75 5.02 -25.85 -15.72
N ILE A 76 5.16 -24.71 -15.03
CA ILE A 76 5.45 -24.65 -13.60
C ILE A 76 4.47 -23.68 -12.91
N ASN A 77 4.06 -24.02 -11.69
CA ASN A 77 3.31 -23.10 -10.83
C ASN A 77 4.25 -22.00 -10.34
N ILE A 78 3.82 -20.74 -10.49
CA ILE A 78 4.56 -19.58 -10.01
C ILE A 78 3.75 -18.95 -8.88
N ASP A 79 4.18 -19.23 -7.66
CA ASP A 79 3.53 -18.74 -6.46
C ASP A 79 4.29 -17.54 -5.90
N GLY A 80 3.68 -16.37 -5.99
CA GLY A 80 4.15 -15.15 -5.32
C GLY A 80 3.43 -14.95 -4.00
N SER A 81 4.07 -14.23 -3.07
CA SER A 81 3.41 -13.76 -1.85
C SER A 81 3.69 -12.28 -1.64
N THR A 82 2.77 -11.61 -0.94
CA THR A 82 2.95 -10.25 -0.44
C THR A 82 2.58 -10.26 1.03
N THR A 83 3.47 -9.72 1.86
CA THR A 83 3.21 -9.55 3.30
C THR A 83 2.97 -8.08 3.57
N MET A 84 1.80 -7.75 4.13
CA MET A 84 1.47 -6.39 4.58
C MET A 84 1.51 -6.34 6.10
N ASN A 85 2.34 -5.45 6.64
CA ASN A 85 2.40 -5.20 8.07
C ASN A 85 1.53 -4.00 8.41
N PHE A 86 0.64 -4.16 9.38
CA PHE A 86 -0.21 -3.09 9.91
C PHE A 86 0.17 -2.81 11.36
N SER A 87 0.46 -1.54 11.66
CA SER A 87 0.82 -1.07 13.00
C SER A 87 0.02 0.19 13.32
N PHE A 88 -0.43 0.30 14.57
CA PHE A 88 -1.11 1.49 15.08
C PHE A 88 -0.49 1.90 16.43
N GLY A 89 -0.47 3.20 16.71
CA GLY A 89 -0.16 3.75 18.03
C GLY A 89 -1.44 4.33 18.62
N ILE A 90 -1.73 4.00 19.88
CA ILE A 90 -2.84 4.56 20.66
C ILE A 90 -2.33 5.65 21.60
#